data_AF-A0A2H0NMZ1-F1
#
_entry.id   AF-A0A2H0NMZ1-F1
#
_cell.length_a   1.000
_cell.length_b   1.000
_cell.length_c   1.000
_cell.angle_alpha   90.00
_cell.angle_beta   90.00
_cell.angle_gamma   90.00
#
_symmetry.space_group_name_H-M   'P 1'
#
loop_
_entity.id
_entity.type
_entity.pdbx_description
1 polymer ?
#
loop_
_entity_poly.entity_id
_entity_poly.type
_entity_poly.pdbx_seq_one_letter_code
_entity_poly.pdbx_strand_id
1 'polypeptide(L)'
;MPIPDYAIYLIPLIFILTFYVGRRKKSEKKSVIQMNEAISQGLTEPASLHPVIDPVRCLGSGSCIRACPEQALGMIKGKAVLINPTHCIGHGACAAACPQDAITLVFGTEKRGMDIPQVDPAFETNVKGIFIAGELGGMGLIRKSASQGAQAMDSIVKLKGSANDYDVVIVGAGPAGMGAALGAIQHKLRYLIVEQEVSLGGAIFQYPRNKIAMTAPVKLPVVGEMHFKEVCKEKLLEWWLGIIEKTGIKINYNERMENVTPYDNGFIVKTSQSEYKTRSVLLAIGRRGTPRKLGVPGEELPKVVYRLIDPEQYRNMHVIVVGGGDSAVEAAM
;
A
#
# COMPACT_ATOMS: atom_id res chain seq x y z
N MET A 1 57.17 10.57 -36.43
CA MET A 1 55.86 10.78 -37.10
C MET A 1 54.95 11.50 -36.12
N PRO A 2 54.38 12.65 -36.47
CA PRO A 2 53.45 13.35 -35.59
C PRO A 2 52.26 12.42 -35.33
N ILE A 3 51.87 12.29 -34.05
CA ILE A 3 50.66 11.55 -33.69
C ILE A 3 49.51 12.27 -34.41
N PRO A 4 48.76 11.58 -35.27
CA PRO A 4 47.68 12.23 -36.00
C PRO A 4 46.65 12.79 -35.01
N ASP A 5 46.18 14.02 -35.24
CA ASP A 5 45.32 14.76 -34.31
C ASP A 5 44.05 13.98 -33.88
N TYR A 6 43.54 13.09 -34.74
CA TYR A 6 42.40 12.23 -34.41
C TYR A 6 42.71 11.18 -33.33
N ALA A 7 43.96 10.73 -33.20
CA ALA A 7 44.36 9.73 -32.21
C ALA A 7 44.27 10.26 -30.77
N ILE A 8 44.42 11.58 -30.59
CA ILE A 8 44.27 12.27 -29.30
C ILE A 8 42.83 12.11 -28.77
N TYR A 9 41.83 12.07 -29.65
CA TYR A 9 40.42 11.91 -29.28
C TYR A 9 39.95 10.44 -29.32
N LEU A 10 40.48 9.63 -30.25
CA LEU A 10 40.09 8.23 -30.41
C LEU A 10 40.55 7.34 -29.25
N ILE A 11 41.78 7.54 -28.74
CA ILE A 11 42.32 6.69 -27.66
C ILE A 11 41.49 6.84 -26.36
N PRO A 12 41.19 8.05 -25.87
CA PRO A 12 40.31 8.22 -24.71
C PRO A 12 38.90 7.70 -24.97
N LEU A 13 38.35 7.91 -26.17
CA LEU A 13 37.02 7.44 -26.52
C LEU A 13 36.93 5.90 -26.47
N ILE A 14 37.90 5.20 -27.06
CA ILE A 14 37.97 3.73 -27.03
C ILE A 14 38.12 3.23 -25.58
N PHE A 15 38.95 3.90 -24.77
CA PHE A 15 39.14 3.55 -23.37
C PHE A 15 37.84 3.72 -22.55
N ILE A 16 37.13 4.84 -22.74
CA ILE A 16 35.84 5.10 -22.09
C ILE A 16 34.80 4.07 -22.54
N LEU A 17 34.72 3.76 -23.84
CA LEU A 17 33.78 2.77 -24.39
C LEU A 17 34.06 1.36 -23.87
N THR A 18 35.32 0.92 -23.88
CA THR A 18 35.70 -0.40 -23.36
C THR A 18 35.44 -0.52 -21.86
N PHE A 19 35.76 0.51 -21.08
CA PHE A 19 35.43 0.56 -19.66
C PHE A 19 33.91 0.53 -19.41
N TYR A 20 33.14 1.33 -20.15
CA TYR A 20 31.67 1.37 -20.07
C TYR A 20 31.04 0.02 -20.40
N VAL A 21 31.44 -0.60 -21.52
CA VAL A 21 30.94 -1.92 -21.94
C VAL A 21 31.35 -3.00 -20.94
N GLY A 22 32.59 -2.98 -20.44
CA GLY A 22 33.06 -3.91 -19.42
C GLY A 22 32.26 -3.83 -18.13
N ARG A 23 32.02 -2.61 -17.64
CA ARG A 23 31.20 -2.36 -16.44
C ARG A 23 29.75 -2.82 -16.64
N ARG A 24 29.18 -2.56 -17.82
CA ARG A 24 27.82 -2.99 -18.18
C ARG A 24 27.70 -4.52 -18.21
N LYS A 25 28.63 -5.23 -18.86
CA LYS A 25 28.66 -6.70 -18.88
C LYS A 25 28.80 -7.29 -17.47
N LYS A 26 29.61 -6.68 -16.60
CA LYS A 26 29.77 -7.12 -15.22
C LYS A 26 28.48 -6.95 -14.42
N SER A 27 27.80 -5.81 -14.57
CA SER A 27 26.51 -5.55 -13.90
C SER A 27 25.43 -6.52 -14.37
N GLU A 28 25.35 -6.77 -15.67
CA GLU A 28 24.38 -7.72 -16.25
C GLU A 28 24.63 -9.14 -15.76
N LYS A 29 25.88 -9.60 -15.73
CA LYS A 29 26.23 -10.91 -15.15
C LYS A 29 25.75 -11.04 -13.71
N LYS A 30 25.93 -10.01 -12.88
CA LYS A 30 25.44 -9.99 -11.50
C LYS A 30 23.91 -10.11 -11.45
N SER A 31 23.20 -9.33 -12.25
CA SER A 31 21.73 -9.37 -12.32
C SER A 31 21.19 -10.73 -12.76
N VAL A 32 21.84 -11.37 -13.74
CA VAL A 32 21.45 -12.72 -14.20
C VAL A 32 21.69 -13.77 -13.12
N ILE A 33 22.81 -13.70 -12.40
CA ILE A 33 23.10 -14.63 -11.29
C ILE A 33 22.03 -14.51 -10.20
N GLN A 34 21.73 -13.28 -9.76
CA GLN A 34 20.70 -13.04 -8.74
C GLN A 34 19.32 -13.52 -9.17
N MET A 35 18.96 -13.30 -10.44
CA MET A 35 17.69 -13.77 -10.99
C MET A 35 17.61 -15.30 -11.01
N ASN A 36 18.68 -15.98 -11.42
CA ASN A 36 18.72 -17.44 -11.44
C ASN A 36 18.68 -18.03 -10.02
N GLU A 37 19.33 -17.39 -9.06
CA GLU A 37 19.28 -17.77 -7.65
C GLU A 37 17.85 -17.68 -7.10
N ALA A 38 17.17 -16.56 -7.33
CA ALA A 38 15.77 -16.38 -6.93
C ALA A 38 14.85 -17.43 -7.56
N ILE A 39 15.06 -17.76 -8.84
CA ILE A 39 14.32 -18.82 -9.53
C ILE A 39 14.58 -20.19 -8.89
N SER A 40 15.84 -20.53 -8.59
CA SER A 40 16.21 -21.81 -7.99
C SER A 40 15.61 -22.03 -6.60
N GLN A 41 15.39 -20.93 -5.85
CA GLN A 41 14.77 -20.94 -4.53
C GLN A 41 13.24 -20.83 -4.58
N GLY A 42 12.64 -20.76 -5.78
CA GLY A 42 11.19 -20.57 -5.94
C GLY A 42 10.69 -19.17 -5.54
N LEU A 43 11.59 -18.22 -5.28
CA LEU A 43 11.31 -16.84 -4.86
C LEU A 43 10.99 -15.95 -6.07
N THR A 44 10.09 -16.41 -6.93
CA THR A 44 9.78 -15.76 -8.22
C THR A 44 8.61 -14.79 -8.15
N GLU A 45 7.90 -14.76 -7.01
CA GLU A 45 6.66 -14.00 -6.89
C GLU A 45 6.78 -12.91 -5.82
N PRO A 46 6.45 -11.65 -6.16
CA PRO A 46 6.46 -10.55 -5.21
C PRO A 46 5.30 -10.68 -4.22
N ALA A 47 5.55 -10.28 -2.98
CA ALA A 47 4.55 -10.37 -1.90
C ALA A 47 3.42 -9.34 -2.05
N SER A 48 3.64 -8.24 -2.78
CA SER A 48 2.72 -7.10 -2.82
C SER A 48 2.76 -6.33 -4.16
N LEU A 49 2.58 -5.00 -4.09
CA LEU A 49 2.73 -4.09 -5.23
C LEU A 49 4.13 -4.27 -5.83
N HIS A 50 4.23 -4.39 -7.14
CA HIS A 50 5.53 -4.53 -7.80
C HIS A 50 5.52 -3.94 -9.21
N PRO A 51 6.70 -3.60 -9.75
CA PRO A 51 6.81 -3.05 -11.09
C PRO A 51 6.72 -4.14 -12.16
N VAL A 52 5.82 -3.97 -13.12
CA VAL A 52 5.87 -4.62 -14.44
C VAL A 52 6.48 -3.63 -15.42
N ILE A 53 7.52 -4.06 -16.12
CA ILE A 53 8.34 -3.20 -16.98
C ILE A 53 8.05 -3.56 -18.42
N ASP A 54 7.58 -2.59 -19.19
CA ASP A 54 7.38 -2.72 -20.64
C ASP A 54 8.74 -2.72 -21.34
N PRO A 55 9.16 -3.84 -21.96
CA PRO A 55 10.46 -3.94 -22.61
C PRO A 55 10.54 -3.08 -23.89
N VAL A 56 9.41 -2.73 -24.50
CA VAL A 56 9.36 -1.87 -25.69
C VAL A 56 9.64 -0.43 -25.29
N ARG A 57 8.99 0.07 -24.23
CA ARG A 57 9.18 1.45 -23.73
C ARG A 57 10.48 1.64 -22.94
N CYS A 58 11.00 0.60 -22.30
CA CYS A 58 12.19 0.72 -21.45
C CYS A 58 13.45 1.04 -22.27
N LEU A 59 14.02 2.24 -22.12
CA LEU A 59 15.29 2.63 -22.76
C LEU A 59 16.55 2.16 -22.02
N GLY A 60 16.41 1.45 -20.90
CA GLY A 60 17.56 0.93 -20.17
C GLY A 60 18.41 1.97 -19.44
N SER A 61 17.81 3.09 -19.00
CA SER A 61 18.53 4.17 -18.30
C SER A 61 19.07 3.78 -16.91
N GLY A 62 18.51 2.74 -16.29
CA GLY A 62 18.89 2.28 -14.95
C GLY A 62 18.47 3.21 -13.80
N SER A 63 17.65 4.25 -14.05
CA SER A 63 17.14 5.13 -12.99
C SER A 63 16.32 4.39 -11.95
N CYS A 64 15.45 3.47 -12.39
CA CYS A 64 14.64 2.62 -11.51
C CYS A 64 15.48 1.69 -10.62
N ILE A 65 16.62 1.19 -11.12
CA ILE A 65 17.54 0.32 -10.37
C ILE A 65 18.21 1.13 -9.25
N ARG A 66 18.68 2.35 -9.55
CA ARG A 66 19.30 3.24 -8.57
C ARG A 66 18.31 3.76 -7.52
N ALA A 67 17.05 3.90 -7.90
CA ALA A 67 15.98 4.35 -7.01
C ALA A 67 15.44 3.23 -6.09
N CYS A 68 15.82 1.97 -6.29
CA CYS A 68 15.31 0.85 -5.52
C CYS A 68 16.14 0.64 -4.25
N PRO A 69 15.63 0.97 -3.04
CA PRO A 69 16.32 0.70 -1.78
C PRO A 69 16.61 -0.78 -1.54
N GLU A 70 15.68 -1.65 -1.96
CA GLU A 70 15.76 -3.11 -1.76
C GLU A 70 16.63 -3.84 -2.78
N GLN A 71 17.16 -3.12 -3.78
CA GLN A 71 17.96 -3.69 -4.88
C GLN A 71 17.25 -4.85 -5.62
N ALA A 72 15.92 -4.83 -5.68
CA ALA A 72 15.10 -5.87 -6.31
C ALA A 72 15.16 -5.83 -7.86
N LEU A 73 15.67 -4.74 -8.43
CA LEU A 73 15.75 -4.50 -9.88
C LEU A 73 17.18 -4.64 -10.40
N GLY A 74 17.31 -5.22 -11.59
CA GLY A 74 18.58 -5.40 -12.30
C GLY A 74 18.48 -5.02 -13.77
N MET A 75 19.61 -5.09 -14.48
CA MET A 75 19.66 -4.83 -15.91
C MET A 75 20.06 -6.09 -16.67
N ILE A 76 19.19 -6.53 -17.59
CA ILE A 76 19.40 -7.72 -18.41
C ILE A 76 19.10 -7.35 -19.86
N LYS A 77 20.02 -7.63 -20.78
CA LYS A 77 19.92 -7.28 -22.21
C LYS A 77 19.58 -5.80 -22.45
N GLY A 78 20.06 -4.92 -21.57
CA GLY A 78 19.79 -3.48 -21.64
C GLY A 78 18.37 -3.06 -21.24
N LYS A 79 17.58 -3.95 -20.65
CA LYS A 79 16.25 -3.65 -20.10
C LYS A 79 16.28 -3.82 -18.59
N ALA A 80 15.50 -3.01 -17.89
CA ALA A 80 15.32 -3.20 -16.45
C ALA A 80 14.42 -4.43 -16.23
N VAL A 81 14.78 -5.27 -15.26
CA VAL A 81 14.07 -6.51 -14.93
C VAL A 81 13.98 -6.63 -13.41
N LEU A 82 12.86 -7.15 -12.91
CA LEU A 82 12.70 -7.53 -11.51
C LEU A 82 13.46 -8.84 -11.26
N ILE A 83 14.69 -8.71 -10.76
CA ILE A 83 15.61 -9.85 -10.57
C ILE A 83 15.37 -10.58 -9.25
N ASN A 84 14.82 -9.89 -8.25
CA ASN A 84 14.50 -10.49 -6.97
C ASN A 84 13.11 -10.03 -6.51
N PRO A 85 12.04 -10.68 -7.00
CA PRO A 85 10.67 -10.25 -6.77
C PRO A 85 10.27 -10.21 -5.29
N THR A 86 10.75 -11.13 -4.46
CA THR A 86 10.40 -11.20 -3.03
C THR A 86 11.00 -10.07 -2.21
N HIS A 87 12.09 -9.47 -2.67
CA HIS A 87 12.68 -8.27 -2.07
C HIS A 87 11.89 -7.00 -2.42
N CYS A 88 10.94 -7.06 -3.36
CA CYS A 88 10.15 -5.89 -3.71
C CYS A 88 9.08 -5.59 -2.65
N ILE A 89 9.28 -4.52 -1.88
CA ILE A 89 8.28 -4.05 -0.90
C ILE A 89 7.22 -3.11 -1.48
N GLY A 90 7.21 -2.88 -2.80
CA GLY A 90 6.15 -2.14 -3.46
C GLY A 90 6.09 -0.64 -3.16
N HIS A 91 7.20 -0.01 -2.76
CA HIS A 91 7.26 1.42 -2.45
C HIS A 91 7.05 2.36 -3.67
N GLY A 92 7.08 1.84 -4.90
CA GLY A 92 6.79 2.60 -6.13
C GLY A 92 7.88 3.56 -6.64
N ALA A 93 8.97 3.77 -5.88
CA ALA A 93 10.10 4.62 -6.29
C ALA A 93 10.66 4.36 -7.70
N CYS A 94 10.65 3.10 -8.15
CA CYS A 94 11.09 2.73 -9.49
C CYS A 94 10.23 3.35 -10.60
N ALA A 95 8.90 3.35 -10.44
CA ALA A 95 7.97 3.92 -11.41
C ALA A 95 8.15 5.45 -11.47
N ALA A 96 8.20 6.11 -10.32
CA ALA A 96 8.43 7.56 -10.24
C ALA A 96 9.78 8.00 -10.85
N ALA A 97 10.81 7.17 -10.78
CA ALA A 97 12.12 7.46 -11.35
C ALA A 97 12.25 7.12 -12.85
N CYS A 98 11.23 6.52 -13.47
CA CYS A 98 11.32 6.06 -14.85
C CYS A 98 11.06 7.23 -15.81
N PRO A 99 12.05 7.65 -16.64
CA PRO A 99 11.87 8.81 -17.53
C PRO A 99 11.00 8.53 -18.76
N GLN A 100 10.52 7.29 -18.92
CA GLN A 100 9.77 6.84 -20.10
C GLN A 100 8.41 6.24 -19.73
N ASP A 101 8.02 6.35 -18.45
CA ASP A 101 6.79 5.75 -17.92
C ASP A 101 6.60 4.28 -18.35
N ALA A 102 7.73 3.57 -18.48
CA ALA A 102 7.77 2.18 -18.92
C ALA A 102 7.43 1.19 -17.80
N ILE A 103 7.06 1.68 -16.62
CA ILE A 103 6.83 0.88 -15.43
C ILE A 103 5.40 1.08 -14.96
N THR A 104 4.63 0.00 -14.97
CA THR A 104 3.31 -0.04 -14.36
C THR A 104 3.41 -0.76 -13.03
N LEU A 105 2.89 -0.15 -11.97
CA LEU A 105 2.81 -0.81 -10.67
C LEU A 105 1.54 -1.66 -10.65
N VAL A 106 1.72 -2.97 -10.48
CA VAL A 106 0.62 -3.94 -10.40
C VAL A 106 0.63 -4.65 -9.06
N PHE A 107 -0.55 -5.12 -8.63
CA PHE A 107 -0.71 -5.83 -7.36
C PHE A 107 -0.83 -7.33 -7.59
N GLY A 108 0.17 -8.08 -7.11
CA GLY A 108 0.25 -9.55 -7.25
C GLY A 108 0.39 -10.03 -8.71
N THR A 109 0.57 -11.34 -8.89
CA THR A 109 0.85 -11.97 -10.20
C THR A 109 -0.43 -12.47 -10.87
N GLU A 110 -0.39 -12.95 -12.13
CA GLU A 110 -1.56 -13.64 -12.74
C GLU A 110 -2.10 -14.80 -11.87
N LYS A 111 -1.28 -15.39 -10.99
CA LYS A 111 -1.67 -16.47 -10.06
C LYS A 111 -2.05 -16.00 -8.65
N ARG A 112 -1.66 -14.78 -8.25
CA ARG A 112 -1.80 -14.25 -6.86
C ARG A 112 -2.32 -12.80 -6.79
N GLY A 113 -2.73 -12.25 -7.92
CA GLY A 113 -3.16 -10.86 -8.11
C GLY A 113 -4.53 -10.60 -7.54
N MET A 114 -4.74 -9.35 -7.12
CA MET A 114 -6.06 -8.82 -6.80
C MET A 114 -6.25 -7.62 -7.71
N ASP A 115 -7.33 -7.61 -8.49
CA ASP A 115 -7.69 -6.45 -9.29
C ASP A 115 -7.99 -5.28 -8.36
N ILE A 116 -7.11 -4.28 -8.38
CA ILE A 116 -7.34 -3.02 -7.66
C ILE A 116 -7.84 -2.02 -8.69
N PRO A 117 -8.94 -1.31 -8.41
CA PRO A 117 -9.42 -0.24 -9.28
C PRO A 117 -8.32 0.80 -9.49
N GLN A 118 -8.23 1.35 -10.70
CA GLN A 118 -7.33 2.45 -10.97
C GLN A 118 -7.78 3.68 -10.19
N VAL A 119 -6.85 4.28 -9.46
CA VAL A 119 -7.07 5.47 -8.64
C VAL A 119 -6.29 6.62 -9.25
N ASP A 120 -6.97 7.72 -9.52
CA ASP A 120 -6.34 8.92 -10.06
C ASP A 120 -5.63 9.74 -8.95
N PRO A 121 -4.89 10.81 -9.29
CA PRO A 121 -4.26 11.67 -8.29
C PRO A 121 -5.23 12.37 -7.33
N ALA A 122 -6.52 12.43 -7.66
CA ALA A 122 -7.59 12.96 -6.82
C ALA A 122 -8.21 11.90 -5.88
N PHE A 123 -7.65 10.68 -5.86
CA PHE A 123 -8.12 9.53 -5.10
C PHE A 123 -9.45 8.94 -5.61
N GLU A 124 -9.92 9.37 -6.78
CA GLU A 124 -11.15 8.88 -7.39
C GLU A 124 -10.86 7.61 -8.19
N THR A 125 -11.80 6.67 -8.16
CA THR A 125 -11.70 5.44 -8.95
C THR A 125 -12.18 5.65 -10.38
N ASN A 126 -12.14 4.60 -11.20
CA ASN A 126 -12.82 4.56 -12.49
C ASN A 126 -14.36 4.70 -12.39
N VAL A 127 -14.94 4.63 -11.19
CA VAL A 127 -16.34 4.96 -10.91
C VAL A 127 -16.42 6.33 -10.25
N LYS A 128 -16.97 7.30 -10.98
CA LYS A 128 -17.12 8.68 -10.51
C LYS A 128 -17.91 8.74 -9.21
N GLY A 129 -17.39 9.44 -8.21
CA GLY A 129 -17.97 9.57 -6.87
C GLY A 129 -17.57 8.47 -5.88
N ILE A 130 -16.81 7.46 -6.32
CA ILE A 130 -16.18 6.46 -5.44
C ILE A 130 -14.69 6.76 -5.34
N PHE A 131 -14.21 6.89 -4.11
CA PHE A 131 -12.82 7.22 -3.77
C PHE A 131 -12.18 6.09 -2.97
N ILE A 132 -10.84 6.00 -3.03
CA ILE A 132 -10.07 5.01 -2.27
C ILE A 132 -8.93 5.71 -1.51
N ALA A 133 -8.76 5.34 -0.24
CA ALA A 133 -7.63 5.79 0.57
C ALA A 133 -7.06 4.67 1.44
N GLY A 134 -5.80 4.84 1.85
CA GLY A 134 -5.10 3.90 2.71
C GLY A 134 -4.53 2.71 1.96
N GLU A 135 -4.55 1.56 2.62
CA GLU A 135 -3.86 0.36 2.15
C GLU A 135 -4.38 -0.14 0.79
N LEU A 136 -5.67 0.06 0.51
CA LEU A 136 -6.30 -0.30 -0.75
C LEU A 136 -5.74 0.52 -1.93
N GLY A 137 -5.38 1.79 -1.68
CA GLY A 137 -4.69 2.65 -2.64
C GLY A 137 -3.17 2.42 -2.72
N GLY A 138 -2.68 1.32 -2.13
CA GLY A 138 -1.27 0.92 -2.20
C GLY A 138 -0.34 1.50 -1.15
N MET A 139 -0.86 2.19 -0.14
CA MET A 139 -0.04 2.79 0.92
C MET A 139 -0.43 2.25 2.29
N GLY A 140 0.36 1.33 2.85
CA GLY A 140 0.07 0.67 4.13
C GLY A 140 0.60 1.38 5.38
N LEU A 141 1.29 2.52 5.25
CA LEU A 141 1.84 3.24 6.39
C LEU A 141 0.78 4.11 7.07
N ILE A 142 0.71 4.06 8.40
CA ILE A 142 -0.28 4.77 9.25
C ILE A 142 -0.37 6.26 8.90
N ARG A 143 0.79 6.95 8.84
CA ARG A 143 0.88 8.36 8.41
C ARG A 143 0.30 8.60 7.02
N LYS A 144 0.71 7.78 6.03
CA LYS A 144 0.32 7.98 4.64
C LYS A 144 -1.18 7.74 4.49
N SER A 145 -1.69 6.67 5.09
CA SER A 145 -3.11 6.35 5.13
C SER A 145 -3.94 7.52 5.68
N ALA A 146 -3.57 8.05 6.85
CA ALA A 146 -4.29 9.19 7.43
C ALA A 146 -4.19 10.46 6.57
N SER A 147 -3.03 10.73 5.99
CA SER A 147 -2.85 11.88 5.09
C SER A 147 -3.69 11.75 3.82
N GLN A 148 -3.72 10.56 3.21
CA GLN A 148 -4.53 10.28 2.03
C GLN A 148 -6.02 10.43 2.30
N GLY A 149 -6.50 9.95 3.45
CA GLY A 149 -7.90 10.12 3.83
C GLY A 149 -8.30 11.60 3.86
N ALA A 150 -7.46 12.44 4.46
CA ALA A 150 -7.68 13.89 4.48
C ALA A 150 -7.62 14.50 3.07
N GLN A 151 -6.62 14.12 2.26
CA GLN A 151 -6.46 14.63 0.88
C GLN A 151 -7.61 14.21 -0.04
N ALA A 152 -8.17 13.01 0.14
CA ALA A 152 -9.35 12.56 -0.60
C ALA A 152 -10.55 13.50 -0.33
N MET A 153 -10.67 14.06 0.88
CA MET A 153 -11.73 15.03 1.18
C MET A 153 -11.55 16.35 0.43
N ASP A 154 -10.32 16.78 0.15
CA ASP A 154 -10.05 17.96 -0.68
C ASP A 154 -10.55 17.78 -2.13
N SER A 155 -10.67 16.54 -2.60
CA SER A 155 -11.30 16.20 -3.87
C SER A 155 -12.82 16.10 -3.74
N ILE A 156 -13.31 15.40 -2.72
CA ILE A 156 -14.75 15.14 -2.50
C ILE A 156 -15.54 16.44 -2.29
N VAL A 157 -14.94 17.47 -1.68
CA VAL A 157 -15.57 18.79 -1.49
C VAL A 157 -15.83 19.53 -2.81
N LYS A 158 -15.08 19.23 -3.88
CA LYS A 158 -15.23 19.89 -5.20
C LYS A 158 -16.38 19.33 -6.02
N LEU A 159 -16.86 18.14 -5.70
CA LEU A 159 -17.98 17.50 -6.38
C LEU A 159 -19.27 18.31 -6.15
N LYS A 160 -19.96 18.63 -7.25
CA LYS A 160 -21.24 19.36 -7.25
C LYS A 160 -22.42 18.38 -7.27
N GLY A 161 -23.49 18.71 -6.55
CA GLY A 161 -24.76 17.94 -6.51
C GLY A 161 -25.49 18.15 -5.18
N SER A 162 -26.83 18.09 -5.16
CA SER A 162 -27.66 18.36 -3.97
C SER A 162 -28.57 17.20 -3.57
N ALA A 163 -28.86 17.16 -2.25
CA ALA A 163 -29.93 16.47 -1.52
C ALA A 163 -29.82 14.94 -1.29
N ASN A 164 -28.64 14.44 -0.93
CA ASN A 164 -28.52 13.16 -0.21
C ASN A 164 -28.39 13.41 1.30
N ASP A 165 -28.65 12.41 2.14
CA ASP A 165 -28.52 12.50 3.60
C ASP A 165 -27.08 12.83 4.01
N TYR A 166 -26.13 12.22 3.29
CA TYR A 166 -24.70 12.43 3.47
C TYR A 166 -24.01 12.94 2.20
N ASP A 167 -22.98 13.76 2.38
CA ASP A 167 -22.07 14.17 1.31
C ASP A 167 -21.05 13.07 1.03
N VAL A 168 -20.62 12.36 2.06
CA VAL A 168 -19.74 11.19 1.95
C VAL A 168 -20.03 10.12 3.02
N VAL A 169 -20.06 8.86 2.60
CA VAL A 169 -19.99 7.71 3.52
C VAL A 169 -18.57 7.18 3.48
N ILE A 170 -17.92 7.12 4.63
CA ILE A 170 -16.57 6.62 4.84
C ILE A 170 -16.67 5.18 5.34
N VAL A 171 -16.13 4.23 4.56
CA VAL A 171 -16.16 2.81 4.91
C VAL A 171 -14.82 2.41 5.52
N GLY A 172 -14.82 2.17 6.83
CA GLY A 172 -13.66 1.80 7.65
C GLY A 172 -13.18 2.94 8.55
N ALA A 173 -12.94 2.65 9.83
CA ALA A 173 -12.43 3.56 10.85
C ALA A 173 -10.94 3.33 11.17
N GLY A 174 -10.16 2.89 10.17
CA GLY A 174 -8.70 2.86 10.24
C GLY A 174 -8.08 4.26 10.09
N PRO A 175 -6.74 4.38 10.06
CA PRO A 175 -6.06 5.67 9.92
C PRO A 175 -6.55 6.51 8.74
N ALA A 176 -6.83 5.88 7.58
CA ALA A 176 -7.39 6.57 6.41
C ALA A 176 -8.80 7.10 6.67
N GLY A 177 -9.69 6.29 7.25
CA GLY A 177 -11.04 6.72 7.61
C GLY A 177 -11.05 7.84 8.65
N MET A 178 -10.17 7.76 9.65
CA MET A 178 -10.02 8.81 10.66
C MET A 178 -9.48 10.11 10.06
N GLY A 179 -8.47 10.04 9.19
CA GLY A 179 -7.96 11.21 8.46
C GLY A 179 -9.03 11.85 7.57
N ALA A 180 -9.84 11.02 6.92
CA ALA A 180 -10.98 11.44 6.12
C ALA A 180 -12.08 12.10 6.94
N ALA A 181 -12.41 11.57 8.11
CA ALA A 181 -13.38 12.17 9.03
C ALA A 181 -12.93 13.58 9.47
N LEU A 182 -11.66 13.74 9.81
CA LEU A 182 -11.10 15.05 10.17
C LEU A 182 -11.11 16.02 8.98
N GLY A 183 -10.79 15.55 7.78
CA GLY A 183 -10.94 16.35 6.55
C GLY A 183 -12.39 16.75 6.28
N ALA A 184 -13.34 15.84 6.50
CA ALA A 184 -14.77 16.12 6.35
C ALA A 184 -15.24 17.19 7.34
N ILE A 185 -14.77 17.14 8.60
CA ILE A 185 -15.02 18.20 9.60
C ILE A 185 -14.45 19.54 9.13
N GLN A 186 -13.19 19.56 8.68
CA GLN A 186 -12.54 20.78 8.19
C GLN A 186 -13.33 21.46 7.07
N HIS A 187 -13.87 20.65 6.14
CA HIS A 187 -14.65 21.11 5.00
C HIS A 187 -16.16 21.24 5.27
N LYS A 188 -16.59 20.99 6.52
CA LYS A 188 -18.01 21.03 6.94
C LYS A 188 -18.93 20.12 6.12
N LEU A 189 -18.43 18.95 5.71
CA LEU A 189 -19.21 17.94 4.99
C LEU A 189 -20.08 17.15 5.97
N ARG A 190 -21.28 16.75 5.53
CA ARG A 190 -22.10 15.76 6.24
C ARG A 190 -21.54 14.38 5.92
N TYR A 191 -21.01 13.70 6.93
CA TYR A 191 -20.40 12.39 6.73
C TYR A 191 -20.93 11.34 7.71
N LEU A 192 -20.77 10.08 7.32
CA LEU A 192 -20.98 8.91 8.16
C LEU A 192 -19.76 8.01 8.08
N ILE A 193 -19.38 7.38 9.19
CA ILE A 193 -18.35 6.34 9.22
C ILE A 193 -19.00 5.03 9.63
N VAL A 194 -18.80 3.99 8.81
CA VAL A 194 -19.21 2.61 9.13
C VAL A 194 -17.96 1.75 9.32
N GLU A 195 -17.92 0.99 10.41
CA GLU A 195 -16.81 0.10 10.78
C GLU A 195 -17.36 -1.28 11.12
N GLN A 196 -16.79 -2.31 10.49
CA GLN A 196 -17.22 -3.70 10.68
C GLN A 196 -16.77 -4.26 12.03
N GLU A 197 -15.68 -3.75 12.58
CA GLU A 197 -15.12 -4.20 13.86
C GLU A 197 -15.82 -3.52 15.05
N VAL A 198 -15.59 -4.08 16.24
CA VAL A 198 -16.06 -3.52 17.53
C VAL A 198 -15.29 -2.26 17.95
N SER A 199 -14.19 -1.93 17.27
CA SER A 199 -13.30 -0.83 17.61
C SER A 199 -12.67 -0.22 16.35
N LEU A 200 -12.16 0.99 16.49
CA LEU A 200 -11.46 1.70 15.43
C LEU A 200 -10.01 1.23 15.26
N GLY A 201 -9.35 1.73 14.22
CA GLY A 201 -7.92 1.52 13.99
C GLY A 201 -7.61 0.52 12.87
N GLY A 202 -8.62 -0.20 12.37
CA GLY A 202 -8.48 -1.13 11.25
C GLY A 202 -7.36 -2.14 11.49
N ALA A 203 -6.35 -2.16 10.62
CA ALA A 203 -5.19 -3.04 10.78
C ALA A 203 -4.49 -2.91 12.14
N ILE A 204 -4.42 -1.70 12.72
CA ILE A 204 -3.79 -1.46 14.02
C ILE A 204 -4.52 -2.21 15.13
N PHE A 205 -5.86 -2.19 15.11
CA PHE A 205 -6.67 -2.92 16.08
C PHE A 205 -6.40 -4.43 16.08
N GLN A 206 -6.03 -4.96 14.91
CA GLN A 206 -5.75 -6.38 14.71
C GLN A 206 -4.29 -6.78 14.97
N TYR A 207 -3.41 -5.84 15.34
CA TYR A 207 -2.05 -6.17 15.73
C TYR A 207 -2.01 -7.03 17.00
N PRO A 208 -0.99 -7.89 17.19
CA PRO A 208 -0.76 -8.57 18.45
C PRO A 208 -0.68 -7.58 19.61
N ARG A 209 -1.06 -8.05 20.79
CA ARG A 209 -0.94 -7.28 22.03
C ARG A 209 0.50 -6.82 22.25
N ASN A 210 0.67 -5.59 22.72
CA ASN A 210 1.97 -4.95 22.97
C ASN A 210 2.85 -4.76 21.71
N LYS A 211 2.31 -4.96 20.50
CA LYS A 211 3.08 -4.75 19.27
C LYS A 211 3.52 -3.29 19.17
N ILE A 212 4.81 -3.08 18.93
CA ILE A 212 5.36 -1.77 18.57
C ILE A 212 5.07 -1.50 17.09
N ALA A 213 4.35 -0.43 16.82
CA ALA A 213 4.13 0.10 15.49
C ALA A 213 5.12 1.23 15.22
N MET A 214 5.82 1.14 14.09
CA MET A 214 6.63 2.24 13.58
C MET A 214 5.74 3.19 12.78
N THR A 215 5.85 4.48 13.06
CA THR A 215 5.16 5.53 12.30
C THR A 215 6.06 6.75 12.18
N ALA A 216 5.64 7.70 11.36
CA ALA A 216 6.30 8.98 11.22
C ALA A 216 5.32 10.10 11.57
N PRO A 217 5.82 11.29 11.95
CA PRO A 217 4.95 12.40 12.28
C PRO A 217 3.96 12.72 11.17
N VAL A 218 2.68 12.88 11.52
CA VAL A 218 1.61 13.20 10.58
C VAL A 218 0.89 14.46 11.01
N LYS A 219 0.61 15.35 10.06
CA LYS A 219 -0.23 16.52 10.28
C LYS A 219 -1.67 16.13 9.96
N LEU A 220 -2.52 16.11 10.97
CA LEU A 220 -3.93 15.84 10.81
C LEU A 220 -4.73 17.14 10.76
N PRO A 221 -5.76 17.22 9.90
CA PRO A 221 -6.74 18.30 9.95
C PRO A 221 -7.34 18.43 11.35
N VAL A 222 -7.65 19.66 11.77
CA VAL A 222 -8.33 19.99 13.05
C VAL A 222 -7.51 19.70 14.32
N VAL A 223 -6.71 18.63 14.36
CA VAL A 223 -5.99 18.16 15.56
C VAL A 223 -4.55 18.66 15.63
N GLY A 224 -3.91 18.90 14.48
CA GLY A 224 -2.50 19.32 14.42
C GLY A 224 -1.54 18.15 14.22
N GLU A 225 -0.29 18.29 14.68
CA GLU A 225 0.78 17.32 14.42
C GLU A 225 0.86 16.21 15.46
N MET A 226 0.83 14.97 14.98
CA MET A 226 1.10 13.76 15.74
C MET A 226 2.59 13.46 15.67
N HIS A 227 3.25 13.33 16.82
CA HIS A 227 4.68 13.04 16.92
C HIS A 227 4.93 11.68 17.56
N PHE A 228 4.79 10.61 16.76
CA PHE A 228 5.24 9.28 17.15
C PHE A 228 6.31 8.78 16.16
N LYS A 229 7.36 8.16 16.70
CA LYS A 229 8.35 7.39 15.94
C LYS A 229 8.07 5.90 16.12
N GLU A 230 8.00 5.49 17.38
CA GLU A 230 7.64 4.13 17.81
C GLU A 230 6.54 4.25 18.87
N VAL A 231 5.49 3.44 18.75
CA VAL A 231 4.35 3.49 19.65
C VAL A 231 3.73 2.11 19.80
N CYS A 232 3.35 1.75 21.01
CA CYS A 232 2.60 0.52 21.27
C CYS A 232 1.20 0.61 20.65
N LYS A 233 0.68 -0.51 20.15
CA LYS A 233 -0.69 -0.63 19.60
C LYS A 233 -1.73 0.07 20.48
N GLU A 234 -1.78 -0.26 21.76
CA GLU A 234 -2.79 0.20 22.71
C GLU A 234 -2.72 1.73 22.87
N LYS A 235 -1.52 2.27 23.09
CA LYS A 235 -1.30 3.72 23.19
C LYS A 235 -1.67 4.48 21.91
N LEU A 236 -1.47 3.85 20.76
CA LEU A 236 -1.87 4.42 19.48
C LEU A 236 -3.40 4.46 19.32
N LEU A 237 -4.11 3.41 19.74
CA LEU A 237 -5.57 3.38 19.73
C LEU A 237 -6.17 4.38 20.74
N GLU A 238 -5.61 4.46 21.95
CA GLU A 238 -5.98 5.48 22.94
C GLU A 238 -5.86 6.90 22.40
N TRP A 239 -4.78 7.17 21.66
CA TRP A 239 -4.58 8.47 21.04
C TRP A 239 -5.66 8.80 20.01
N TRP A 240 -6.06 7.82 19.17
CA TRP A 240 -7.16 8.00 18.22
C TRP A 240 -8.52 8.15 18.91
N LEU A 241 -8.76 7.43 20.02
CA LEU A 241 -9.94 7.60 20.85
C LEU A 241 -10.02 9.04 21.41
N GLY A 242 -8.90 9.58 21.90
CA GLY A 242 -8.83 10.96 22.36
C GLY A 242 -9.12 11.99 21.25
N ILE A 243 -8.86 11.66 19.98
CA ILE A 243 -9.28 12.52 18.85
C ILE A 243 -10.79 12.48 18.69
N ILE A 244 -11.41 11.31 18.77
CA ILE A 244 -12.87 11.16 18.67
C ILE A 244 -13.56 11.99 19.74
N GLU A 245 -13.12 11.90 20.98
CA GLU A 245 -13.66 12.67 22.10
C GLU A 245 -13.56 14.18 21.87
N LYS A 246 -12.42 14.67 21.37
CA LYS A 246 -12.20 16.10 21.12
C LYS A 246 -12.99 16.65 19.93
N THR A 247 -13.25 15.82 18.93
CA THR A 247 -13.84 16.25 17.66
C THR A 247 -15.32 15.91 17.53
N GLY A 248 -15.83 15.02 18.38
CA GLY A 248 -17.21 14.54 18.32
C GLY A 248 -17.49 13.64 17.12
N ILE A 249 -16.46 13.03 16.52
CA ILE A 249 -16.61 12.05 15.44
C ILE A 249 -17.52 10.92 15.91
N LYS A 250 -18.53 10.57 15.10
CA LYS A 250 -19.41 9.43 15.35
C LYS A 250 -19.06 8.30 14.37
N ILE A 251 -18.90 7.09 14.91
CA ILE A 251 -18.59 5.88 14.15
C ILE A 251 -19.67 4.85 14.48
N ASN A 252 -20.25 4.25 13.45
CA ASN A 252 -21.11 3.10 13.61
C ASN A 252 -20.26 1.83 13.58
N TYR A 253 -20.05 1.23 14.75
CA TYR A 253 -19.32 -0.03 14.92
C TYR A 253 -20.21 -1.24 14.66
N ASN A 254 -19.58 -2.40 14.43
CA ASN A 254 -20.27 -3.65 14.09
C ASN A 254 -21.18 -3.53 12.85
N GLU A 255 -20.87 -2.60 11.95
CA GLU A 255 -21.67 -2.30 10.77
C GLU A 255 -20.82 -2.52 9.52
N ARG A 256 -20.96 -3.72 8.94
CA ARG A 256 -20.20 -4.12 7.75
C ARG A 256 -20.89 -3.57 6.51
N MET A 257 -20.16 -2.84 5.67
CA MET A 257 -20.65 -2.49 4.32
C MET A 257 -20.73 -3.77 3.47
N GLU A 258 -21.89 -3.99 2.85
CA GLU A 258 -22.19 -5.16 2.03
C GLU A 258 -22.18 -4.81 0.55
N ASN A 259 -22.75 -3.67 0.17
CA ASN A 259 -22.87 -3.27 -1.22
C ASN A 259 -22.94 -1.74 -1.38
N VAL A 260 -22.51 -1.26 -2.54
CA VAL A 260 -22.66 0.13 -2.98
C VAL A 260 -23.32 0.13 -4.34
N THR A 261 -24.52 0.69 -4.42
CA THR A 261 -25.29 0.77 -5.68
C THR A 261 -25.48 2.23 -6.10
N PRO A 262 -25.38 2.55 -7.40
CA PRO A 262 -25.73 3.87 -7.90
C PRO A 262 -27.19 4.19 -7.59
N TYR A 263 -27.45 5.42 -7.14
CA TYR A 263 -28.80 5.91 -6.86
C TYR A 263 -28.86 7.43 -7.09
N ASP A 264 -29.73 7.86 -8.00
CA ASP A 264 -29.81 9.25 -8.49
C ASP A 264 -28.42 9.82 -8.86
N ASN A 265 -28.07 10.99 -8.34
CA ASN A 265 -26.76 11.64 -8.49
C ASN A 265 -25.75 11.22 -7.38
N GLY A 266 -25.89 10.01 -6.84
CA GLY A 266 -25.07 9.48 -5.75
C GLY A 266 -25.15 7.96 -5.64
N PHE A 267 -25.15 7.47 -4.41
CA PHE A 267 -25.08 6.05 -4.06
C PHE A 267 -25.98 5.70 -2.88
N ILE A 268 -26.44 4.46 -2.85
CA ILE A 268 -26.91 3.80 -1.63
C ILE A 268 -25.79 2.87 -1.15
N VAL A 269 -25.35 3.09 0.09
CA VAL A 269 -24.44 2.18 0.79
C VAL A 269 -25.28 1.27 1.67
N LYS A 270 -25.38 0.00 1.29
CA LYS A 270 -26.04 -1.03 2.08
C LYS A 270 -25.05 -1.65 3.07
N THR A 271 -25.46 -1.75 4.32
CA THR A 271 -24.69 -2.38 5.39
C THR A 271 -25.47 -3.54 6.00
N SER A 272 -24.83 -4.26 6.92
CA SER A 272 -25.46 -5.30 7.72
C SER A 272 -26.55 -4.80 8.67
N GLN A 273 -26.72 -3.48 8.85
CA GLN A 273 -27.69 -2.89 9.77
C GLN A 273 -28.67 -1.92 9.10
N SER A 274 -28.25 -1.19 8.07
CA SER A 274 -29.01 -0.07 7.49
C SER A 274 -28.62 0.21 6.04
N GLU A 275 -29.28 1.19 5.44
CA GLU A 275 -28.96 1.73 4.12
C GLU A 275 -28.79 3.25 4.20
N TYR A 276 -27.74 3.79 3.58
CA TYR A 276 -27.43 5.22 3.62
C TYR A 276 -27.33 5.81 2.22
N LYS A 277 -28.09 6.87 1.98
CA LYS A 277 -28.01 7.66 0.75
C LYS A 277 -26.90 8.70 0.85
N THR A 278 -25.98 8.68 -0.09
CA THR A 278 -24.81 9.54 -0.08
C THR A 278 -24.45 10.03 -1.47
N ARG A 279 -23.89 11.24 -1.56
CA ARG A 279 -23.36 11.76 -2.82
C ARG A 279 -22.09 11.04 -3.26
N SER A 280 -21.25 10.63 -2.32
CA SER A 280 -19.97 9.96 -2.60
C SER A 280 -19.63 8.92 -1.56
N VAL A 281 -18.72 8.01 -1.91
CA VAL A 281 -18.25 6.95 -1.01
C VAL A 281 -16.72 6.98 -0.97
N LEU A 282 -16.15 6.96 0.23
CA LEU A 282 -14.73 6.73 0.43
C LEU A 282 -14.51 5.33 0.98
N LEU A 283 -13.85 4.48 0.21
CA LEU A 283 -13.43 3.14 0.61
C LEU A 283 -12.08 3.22 1.33
N ALA A 284 -12.12 3.11 2.66
CA ALA A 284 -10.97 3.11 3.57
C ALA A 284 -10.81 1.75 4.30
N ILE A 285 -11.24 0.67 3.65
CA ILE A 285 -11.39 -0.68 4.22
C ILE A 285 -10.08 -1.44 4.47
N GLY A 286 -8.94 -0.89 4.02
CA GLY A 286 -7.65 -1.58 4.08
C GLY A 286 -7.64 -2.88 3.27
N ARG A 287 -6.68 -3.77 3.53
CA ARG A 287 -6.62 -5.11 2.88
C ARG A 287 -6.57 -6.27 3.87
N ARG A 288 -6.40 -5.98 5.17
CA ARG A 288 -6.27 -6.99 6.24
C ARG A 288 -7.58 -7.65 6.66
N GLY A 289 -8.73 -7.16 6.19
CA GLY A 289 -10.05 -7.59 6.65
C GLY A 289 -10.30 -9.10 6.54
N THR A 290 -10.12 -9.67 5.34
CA THR A 290 -10.34 -11.11 5.11
C THR A 290 -9.00 -11.79 4.82
N PRO A 291 -8.54 -12.71 5.68
CA PRO A 291 -7.26 -13.38 5.46
C PRO A 291 -7.32 -14.26 4.22
N ARG A 292 -6.17 -14.42 3.55
CA ARG A 292 -6.03 -15.42 2.50
C ARG A 292 -5.98 -16.79 3.15
N LYS A 293 -6.96 -17.63 2.82
CA LYS A 293 -7.07 -19.02 3.25
C LYS A 293 -5.96 -19.87 2.60
N LEU A 294 -5.45 -20.87 3.32
CA LEU A 294 -4.36 -21.76 2.90
C LEU A 294 -4.79 -22.72 1.78
N GLY A 295 -6.05 -23.12 1.74
CA GLY A 295 -6.60 -24.09 0.79
C GLY A 295 -6.07 -25.51 0.99
N VAL A 296 -5.70 -25.90 2.22
CA VAL A 296 -5.08 -27.21 2.52
C VAL A 296 -5.94 -28.06 3.46
N PRO A 297 -5.85 -29.40 3.38
CA PRO A 297 -6.54 -30.29 4.32
C PRO A 297 -6.15 -29.98 5.78
N GLY A 298 -7.16 -29.84 6.64
CA GLY A 298 -6.96 -29.54 8.07
C GLY A 298 -6.84 -28.05 8.41
N GLU A 299 -6.99 -27.15 7.43
CA GLU A 299 -7.01 -25.70 7.64
C GLU A 299 -8.13 -25.22 8.59
N GLU A 300 -9.26 -25.90 8.61
CA GLU A 300 -10.42 -25.53 9.43
C GLU A 300 -10.31 -26.05 10.89
N LEU A 301 -9.18 -26.69 11.24
CA LEU A 301 -8.95 -27.14 12.62
C LEU A 301 -8.81 -25.93 13.57
N PRO A 302 -9.32 -25.99 14.81
CA PRO A 302 -9.28 -24.86 15.75
C PRO A 302 -7.88 -24.34 16.09
N LYS A 303 -6.84 -25.16 15.87
CA LYS A 303 -5.42 -24.81 16.07
C LYS A 303 -4.85 -23.93 14.96
N VAL A 304 -5.55 -23.78 13.84
CA VAL A 304 -5.12 -22.95 12.70
C VAL A 304 -5.76 -21.58 12.85
N VAL A 305 -4.94 -20.58 13.16
CA VAL A 305 -5.39 -19.19 13.31
C VAL A 305 -4.72 -18.31 12.28
N TYR A 306 -5.51 -17.39 11.71
CA TYR A 306 -5.05 -16.40 10.72
C TYR A 306 -4.55 -15.09 11.32
N ARG A 307 -4.59 -14.99 12.65
CA ARG A 307 -4.28 -13.78 13.40
C ARG A 307 -3.69 -14.16 14.75
N LEU A 308 -2.51 -13.62 15.03
CA LEU A 308 -1.89 -13.68 16.35
C LEU A 308 -2.44 -12.55 17.21
N ILE A 309 -3.23 -12.88 18.24
CA ILE A 309 -3.82 -11.89 19.15
C ILE A 309 -2.88 -11.62 20.32
N ASP A 310 -2.45 -12.68 21.01
CA ASP A 310 -1.54 -12.59 22.14
C ASP A 310 -0.53 -13.75 22.06
N PRO A 311 0.77 -13.47 21.86
CA PRO A 311 1.79 -14.52 21.76
C PRO A 311 1.93 -15.33 23.05
N GLU A 312 1.57 -14.76 24.19
CA GLU A 312 1.67 -15.43 25.49
C GLU A 312 0.80 -16.69 25.57
N GLN A 313 -0.29 -16.77 24.78
CA GLN A 313 -1.17 -17.94 24.69
C GLN A 313 -0.47 -19.19 24.17
N TYR A 314 0.66 -19.02 23.47
CA TYR A 314 1.41 -20.10 22.84
C TYR A 314 2.72 -20.43 23.57
N ARG A 315 2.93 -19.88 24.78
CA ARG A 315 4.13 -20.15 25.58
C ARG A 315 4.29 -21.66 25.81
N ASN A 316 5.52 -22.16 25.60
CA ASN A 316 5.88 -23.58 25.73
C ASN A 316 5.14 -24.53 24.77
N MET A 317 4.55 -24.02 23.68
CA MET A 317 3.92 -24.84 22.65
C MET A 317 4.81 -24.95 21.40
N HIS A 318 4.62 -26.02 20.63
CA HIS A 318 5.20 -26.13 19.30
C HIS A 318 4.30 -25.40 18.29
N VAL A 319 4.80 -24.28 17.77
CA VAL A 319 4.07 -23.42 16.83
C VAL A 319 4.74 -23.43 15.47
N ILE A 320 3.95 -23.46 14.40
CA ILE A 320 4.42 -23.24 13.03
C ILE A 320 3.78 -21.94 12.53
N VAL A 321 4.62 -21.04 12.04
CA VAL A 321 4.17 -19.81 11.37
C VAL A 321 4.27 -20.02 9.86
N VAL A 322 3.16 -19.83 9.15
CA VAL A 322 3.08 -20.00 7.70
C VAL A 322 3.05 -18.64 7.01
N GLY A 323 4.15 -18.28 6.35
CA GLY A 323 4.27 -17.03 5.58
C GLY A 323 5.71 -16.52 5.56
N GLY A 324 6.00 -15.61 4.62
CA GLY A 324 7.34 -15.01 4.47
C GLY A 324 7.35 -13.48 4.46
N GLY A 325 6.25 -12.84 4.85
CA GLY A 325 6.18 -11.38 4.98
C GLY A 325 6.43 -10.92 6.42
N ASP A 326 6.44 -9.60 6.63
CA ASP A 326 6.71 -8.99 7.94
C ASP A 326 5.85 -9.57 9.06
N SER A 327 4.55 -9.78 8.80
CA SER A 327 3.64 -10.35 9.81
C SER A 327 3.99 -11.78 10.23
N ALA A 328 4.65 -12.56 9.38
CA ALA A 328 5.11 -13.91 9.73
C ALA A 328 6.40 -13.84 10.55
N VAL A 329 7.35 -12.99 10.15
CA VAL A 329 8.60 -12.77 10.90
C VAL A 329 8.30 -12.24 12.29
N GLU A 330 7.43 -11.24 12.39
CA GLU A 330 7.01 -10.64 13.66
C GLU A 330 6.24 -11.61 14.56
N ALA A 331 5.55 -12.60 14.01
CA ALA A 331 4.86 -13.63 14.79
C ALA A 331 5.82 -14.73 15.28
N ALA A 332 6.96 -14.90 14.61
CA ALA A 332 7.97 -15.91 14.94
C ALA A 332 9.01 -15.42 15.96
N MET A 333 9.23 -14.09 16.04
CA MET A 333 10.14 -13.43 17.00
C MET A 333 9.46 -13.15 18.33
#